data_AF-A0A918BRC9-F1
#
_entry.id   AF-A0A918BRC9-F1
#
_cell.length_a   1.000
_cell.length_b   1.000
_cell.length_c   1.000
_cell.angle_alpha   90.00
_cell.angle_beta   90.00
_cell.angle_gamma   90.00
#
_symmetry.space_group_name_H-M   'P 1'
#
loop_
_entity.id
_entity.type
_entity.pdbx_description
1 polymer ?
#
loop_
_entity_poly.entity_id
_entity_poly.type
_entity_poly.pdbx_seq_one_letter_code
_entity_poly.pdbx_strand_id
1 'polypeptide(L)'
;MAATGFRRAPDPGSGTDVRTDRLFDFLSHAVNSYAVGELFARDVLDVLDVLDVRTRRLALVAAFAALGLDDFIKIHGGYALNAGATEEELKEIVCPTTIPGGFPAPSRPPRR
;
A
#
# COMPACT_ATOMS: atom_id res chain seq x y z
N MET A 1 6.28 -41.53 34.18
CA MET A 1 5.87 -40.14 33.86
C MET A 1 6.85 -39.59 32.83
N ALA A 2 6.43 -39.44 31.57
CA ALA A 2 7.28 -38.97 30.48
C ALA A 2 7.09 -37.45 30.28
N ALA A 3 8.20 -36.71 30.20
CA ALA A 3 8.20 -35.29 29.90
C ALA A 3 8.06 -35.07 28.38
N THR A 4 6.96 -34.44 27.98
CA THR A 4 6.69 -34.07 26.58
C THR A 4 7.62 -32.92 26.18
N GLY A 5 8.63 -33.21 25.36
CA GLY A 5 9.53 -32.21 24.80
C GLY A 5 8.80 -31.30 23.81
N PHE A 6 8.81 -30.00 24.08
CA PHE A 6 8.37 -28.97 23.16
C PHE A 6 9.36 -28.91 21.97
N ARG A 7 8.90 -29.23 20.76
CA ARG A 7 9.73 -29.08 19.55
C ARG A 7 10.05 -27.61 19.36
N ARG A 8 11.35 -27.28 19.35
CA ARG A 8 11.85 -25.97 18.94
C ARG A 8 11.45 -25.72 17.48
N ALA A 9 10.94 -24.52 17.18
CA ALA A 9 10.71 -24.09 15.81
C ALA A 9 12.03 -24.13 15.02
N PRO A 10 12.01 -24.52 13.73
CA PRO A 10 13.22 -24.52 12.90
C PRO A 10 13.80 -23.11 12.77
N ASP A 11 15.13 -23.04 12.69
CA ASP A 11 15.91 -21.81 12.56
C ASP A 11 15.57 -21.12 11.23
N PRO A 12 15.44 -19.77 11.16
CA PRO A 12 14.97 -19.07 9.96
C PRO A 12 15.96 -19.11 8.77
N GLY A 13 16.97 -19.97 8.78
CA GLY A 13 17.98 -20.11 7.72
C GLY A 13 18.02 -21.47 7.02
N SER A 14 17.13 -22.41 7.32
CA SER A 14 17.19 -23.76 6.72
C SER A 14 16.25 -23.94 5.53
N GLY A 15 16.72 -23.56 4.33
CA GLY A 15 16.36 -24.22 3.06
C GLY A 15 14.96 -24.02 2.47
N THR A 16 14.07 -23.24 3.11
CA THR A 16 12.74 -22.87 2.57
C THR A 16 12.72 -21.55 1.81
N ASP A 17 13.88 -20.90 1.67
CA ASP A 17 14.03 -19.49 1.34
C ASP A 17 13.97 -19.20 -0.18
N VAL A 18 14.76 -19.94 -0.98
CA VAL A 18 14.99 -19.59 -2.39
C VAL A 18 13.74 -19.58 -3.28
N ARG A 19 12.77 -20.46 -3.01
CA ARG A 19 11.53 -20.52 -3.80
C ARG A 19 10.56 -19.41 -3.41
N THR A 20 10.55 -19.04 -2.13
CA THR A 20 9.71 -17.98 -1.58
C THR A 20 10.25 -16.62 -2.01
N ASP A 21 11.59 -16.46 -1.98
CA ASP A 21 12.29 -15.26 -2.46
C ASP A 21 12.03 -15.01 -3.94
N ARG A 22 12.16 -16.04 -4.79
CA ARG A 22 11.91 -15.91 -6.23
C ARG A 22 10.45 -15.59 -6.57
N LEU A 23 9.50 -16.12 -5.80
CA LEU A 23 8.08 -15.81 -5.96
C LEU A 23 7.78 -14.38 -5.52
N PHE A 24 8.39 -13.94 -4.42
CA PHE A 24 8.28 -12.57 -3.93
C PHE A 24 8.89 -11.57 -4.91
N ASP A 25 10.06 -11.87 -5.49
CA ASP A 25 10.70 -11.06 -6.53
C ASP A 25 9.83 -10.95 -7.78
N PHE A 26 9.31 -12.07 -8.28
CA PHE A 26 8.43 -12.08 -9.45
C PHE A 26 7.15 -11.26 -9.22
N LEU A 27 6.48 -11.48 -8.09
CA LEU A 27 5.25 -10.76 -7.77
C LEU A 27 5.51 -9.27 -7.55
N SER A 28 6.58 -8.91 -6.84
CA SER A 28 6.97 -7.52 -6.63
C SER A 28 7.27 -6.84 -7.97
N HIS A 29 7.99 -7.52 -8.86
CA HIS A 29 8.30 -6.98 -10.18
C HIS A 29 7.05 -6.84 -11.06
N ALA A 30 6.12 -7.80 -11.01
CA ALA A 30 4.87 -7.75 -11.79
C ALA A 30 3.90 -6.67 -11.26
N VAL A 31 3.75 -6.57 -9.94
CA VAL A 31 2.95 -5.51 -9.30
C VAL A 31 3.57 -4.15 -9.57
N ASN A 32 4.90 -4.02 -9.48
CA ASN A 32 5.58 -2.78 -9.77
C ASN A 32 5.54 -2.41 -11.26
N SER A 33 5.71 -3.37 -12.19
CA SER A 33 5.61 -3.07 -13.63
C SER A 33 4.19 -2.68 -14.02
N TYR A 34 3.18 -3.30 -13.41
CA TYR A 34 1.78 -2.94 -13.65
C TYR A 34 1.43 -1.61 -12.99
N ALA A 35 1.72 -1.43 -11.70
CA ALA A 35 1.42 -0.19 -10.99
C ALA A 35 2.21 0.98 -11.58
N VAL A 36 3.52 0.87 -11.72
CA VAL A 36 4.37 1.97 -12.20
C VAL A 36 4.30 2.12 -13.71
N GLY A 37 4.43 1.04 -14.48
CA GLY A 37 4.48 1.09 -15.95
C GLY A 37 3.13 1.20 -16.63
N GLU A 38 2.10 0.54 -16.11
CA GLU A 38 0.77 0.50 -16.74
C GLU A 38 -0.27 1.39 -16.06
N LEU A 39 -0.11 1.80 -14.79
CA LEU A 39 -1.09 2.64 -14.08
C LEU A 39 -0.55 4.07 -13.86
N PHE A 40 0.70 4.21 -13.41
CA PHE A 40 1.30 5.52 -13.09
C PHE A 40 2.00 6.19 -14.28
N ALA A 41 2.63 5.43 -15.18
CA ALA A 41 3.28 5.95 -16.39
C ALA A 41 2.33 6.14 -17.57
N ARG A 42 0.99 6.08 -17.35
CA ARG A 42 -0.05 6.44 -18.33
C ARG A 42 -0.07 7.95 -18.62
N ASP A 43 1.04 8.43 -19.15
CA ASP A 43 1.19 9.78 -19.70
C ASP A 43 1.55 9.73 -21.21
N VAL A 44 1.45 8.56 -21.88
CA VAL A 44 2.07 8.38 -23.22
C VAL A 44 1.13 8.00 -24.37
N LEU A 45 -0.11 7.57 -24.17
CA LEU A 45 -0.99 7.18 -25.30
C LEU A 45 -2.46 7.57 -25.08
N ASP A 46 -2.75 8.84 -25.37
CA ASP A 46 -3.93 9.41 -26.04
C ASP A 46 -5.38 9.05 -25.62
N VAL A 47 -5.60 8.18 -24.62
CA VAL A 47 -6.96 7.78 -24.16
C VAL A 47 -7.19 8.05 -22.66
N LEU A 48 -6.16 8.48 -21.92
CA LEU A 48 -6.19 8.65 -20.45
C LEU A 48 -5.74 10.03 -19.93
N ASP A 49 -5.84 11.08 -20.73
CA ASP A 49 -5.66 12.48 -20.29
C ASP A 49 -6.86 13.03 -19.49
N VAL A 50 -7.77 12.17 -19.02
CA VAL A 50 -8.99 12.59 -18.30
C VAL A 50 -8.69 13.00 -16.85
N LEU A 51 -7.69 12.38 -16.21
CA LEU A 51 -7.31 12.66 -14.83
C LEU A 51 -5.83 13.03 -14.73
N ASP A 52 -5.56 14.24 -14.25
CA ASP A 52 -4.21 14.72 -13.97
C ASP A 52 -3.53 13.93 -12.84
N VAL A 53 -2.20 14.05 -12.75
CA VAL A 53 -1.38 13.34 -11.76
C VAL A 53 -1.88 13.63 -10.33
N ARG A 54 -2.24 14.88 -10.04
CA ARG A 54 -2.77 15.30 -8.73
C ARG A 54 -4.02 14.50 -8.35
N THR A 55 -4.98 14.42 -9.26
CA THR A 55 -6.26 13.73 -9.06
C THR A 55 -6.06 12.23 -8.92
N ARG A 56 -5.14 11.62 -9.69
CA ARG A 56 -4.78 10.20 -9.53
C ARG A 56 -4.21 9.91 -8.13
N ARG A 57 -3.38 10.80 -7.58
CA ARG A 57 -2.83 10.64 -6.23
C ARG A 57 -3.90 10.80 -5.15
N LEU A 58 -4.80 11.77 -5.28
CA LEU A 58 -5.94 11.93 -4.36
C LEU A 58 -6.85 10.70 -4.36
N ALA A 59 -7.13 10.12 -5.53
CA ALA A 59 -7.94 8.90 -5.64
C ALA A 59 -7.29 7.71 -4.92
N LEU A 60 -5.97 7.57 -4.98
CA LEU A 60 -5.25 6.54 -4.23
C LEU A 60 -5.29 6.75 -2.73
N VAL A 61 -5.12 8.00 -2.27
CA VAL A 61 -5.27 8.31 -0.84
C VAL A 61 -6.66 7.91 -0.35
N ALA A 62 -7.71 8.24 -1.11
CA ALA A 62 -9.08 7.84 -0.78
C ALA A 62 -9.25 6.31 -0.73
N ALA A 63 -8.70 5.59 -1.71
CA ALA A 63 -8.77 4.13 -1.75
C ALA A 63 -8.07 3.49 -0.54
N PHE A 64 -6.86 3.95 -0.20
CA PHE A 64 -6.13 3.42 0.95
C PHE A 64 -6.78 3.79 2.29
N ALA A 65 -7.38 4.97 2.38
CA ALA A 65 -8.19 5.36 3.54
C ALA A 65 -9.41 4.46 3.73
N ALA A 66 -10.15 4.15 2.66
CA ALA A 66 -11.27 3.23 2.70
C ALA A 66 -10.87 1.80 3.12
N LEU A 67 -9.62 1.41 2.85
CA LEU A 67 -9.07 0.10 3.22
C LEU A 67 -8.37 0.08 4.60
N GLY A 68 -8.26 1.23 5.28
CA GLY A 68 -7.53 1.33 6.56
C GLY A 68 -6.03 1.10 6.45
N LEU A 69 -5.43 1.43 5.31
CA LEU A 69 -4.01 1.19 5.01
C LEU A 69 -3.14 2.44 5.26
N ASP A 70 -2.97 2.79 6.54
CA ASP A 70 -2.34 4.04 7.00
C ASP A 70 -0.94 4.31 6.45
N ASP A 71 -0.11 3.29 6.30
CA ASP A 71 1.26 3.44 5.77
C ASP A 71 1.25 3.90 4.31
N PHE A 72 0.28 3.41 3.52
CA PHE A 72 0.10 3.83 2.13
C PHE A 72 -0.54 5.22 2.03
N ILE A 73 -1.41 5.60 2.96
CA ILE A 73 -1.94 6.97 3.05
C ILE A 73 -0.80 7.98 3.22
N LYS A 74 0.17 7.71 4.11
CA LYS A 74 1.33 8.60 4.32
C LYS A 74 2.19 8.75 3.06
N ILE A 75 2.51 7.63 2.41
CA ILE A 75 3.34 7.63 1.19
C ILE A 75 2.63 8.38 0.05
N HIS A 76 1.38 8.00 -0.24
CA HIS A 76 0.63 8.55 -1.37
C HIS A 76 0.11 9.96 -1.11
N GLY A 77 -0.12 10.35 0.15
CA GLY A 77 -0.39 11.72 0.55
C GLY A 77 0.81 12.63 0.25
N GLY A 78 2.04 12.18 0.55
CA GLY A 78 3.25 12.89 0.15
C GLY A 78 3.36 13.08 -1.36
N TYR A 79 3.03 12.04 -2.15
CA TYR A 79 3.00 12.17 -3.62
C TYR A 79 1.91 13.11 -4.12
N ALA A 80 0.75 13.17 -3.46
CA ALA A 80 -0.31 14.12 -3.80
C ALA A 80 0.11 15.56 -3.53
N LEU A 81 0.74 15.83 -2.39
CA LEU A 81 1.28 17.17 -2.05
C LEU A 81 2.35 17.60 -3.06
N ASN A 82 3.26 16.69 -3.43
CA ASN A 82 4.27 16.96 -4.45
C ASN A 82 3.66 17.23 -5.85
N ALA A 83 2.48 16.67 -6.12
CA ALA A 83 1.70 16.92 -7.34
C ALA A 83 0.81 18.17 -7.24
N GLY A 84 0.92 18.97 -6.17
CA GLY A 84 0.21 20.24 -5.99
C GLY A 84 -1.14 20.14 -5.28
N ALA A 85 -1.48 18.99 -4.67
CA ALA A 85 -2.63 18.92 -3.77
C ALA A 85 -2.37 19.71 -2.47
N THR A 86 -3.42 20.14 -1.80
CA THR A 86 -3.33 20.79 -0.49
C THR A 86 -3.57 19.81 0.67
N GLU A 87 -3.18 20.22 1.88
CA GLU A 87 -3.48 19.46 3.08
C GLU A 87 -5.00 19.37 3.34
N GLU A 88 -5.74 20.44 3.02
CA GLU A 88 -7.19 20.49 3.10
C GLU A 88 -7.85 19.45 2.18
N GLU A 89 -7.36 19.34 0.94
CA GLU A 89 -7.87 18.35 -0.02
C GLU A 89 -7.63 16.92 0.46
N LEU A 90 -6.50 16.66 1.12
CA LEU A 90 -6.22 15.35 1.73
C LEU A 90 -7.16 15.05 2.90
N LYS A 91 -7.49 16.04 3.73
CA LYS A 91 -8.46 15.86 4.83
C LYS A 91 -9.86 15.58 4.27
N GLU A 92 -10.29 16.38 3.30
CA GLU A 92 -11.61 16.27 2.68
C GLU A 92 -11.78 14.96 1.91
N ILE A 93 -10.75 14.47 1.22
CA ILE A 93 -10.88 13.22 0.45
C ILE A 93 -10.95 11.98 1.35
N VAL A 94 -10.40 12.04 2.57
CA VAL A 94 -10.43 10.93 3.53
C VAL A 94 -11.76 10.85 4.26
N CYS A 95 -12.37 11.99 4.63
CA CYS A 95 -13.67 12.04 5.32
C CYS A 95 -14.78 11.13 4.72
N PRO A 96 -15.09 11.20 3.41
CA PRO A 96 -16.18 10.42 2.83
C PRO A 96 -15.89 8.91 2.81
N THR A 97 -14.64 8.48 2.96
CA THR A 97 -14.25 7.06 2.97
C THR A 97 -14.74 6.33 4.22
N THR A 98 -15.08 7.07 5.28
CA THR A 98 -15.65 6.52 6.51
C THR A 98 -17.02 5.87 6.31
N ILE A 99 -17.76 6.28 5.27
CA ILE A 99 -19.08 5.72 4.94
C ILE A 99 -18.94 4.31 4.31
N PRO A 100 -18.16 4.10 3.23
CA PRO A 100 -17.99 2.78 2.64
C PRO A 100 -16.98 1.89 3.38
N GLY A 101 -15.94 2.46 4.01
CA GLY A 101 -14.83 1.72 4.63
C GLY A 101 -14.91 1.61 6.15
N GLY A 102 -15.78 2.37 6.80
CA GLY A 102 -15.80 2.51 8.26
C GLY A 102 -14.68 3.43 8.77
N PHE A 103 -14.62 3.63 10.08
CA PHE A 103 -13.58 4.45 10.69
C PHE A 103 -12.23 3.71 10.65
N PRO A 104 -11.13 4.37 10.20
CA PRO A 104 -9.81 3.76 10.27
C PRO A 104 -9.48 3.41 11.72
N ALA A 105 -9.02 2.16 11.92
CA ALA A 105 -8.65 1.69 13.26
C ALA A 105 -7.44 2.49 13.76
N PRO A 106 -7.39 2.87 15.05
CA PRO A 106 -6.26 3.61 15.59
C PRO A 106 -4.98 2.82 15.36
N SER A 107 -4.00 3.45 14.68
CA SER A 107 -2.69 2.86 14.46
C SER A 107 -2.11 2.40 15.79
N ARG A 108 -1.84 1.09 15.89
CA ARG A 108 -1.32 0.50 17.11
C ARG A 108 0.07 1.09 17.38
N PRO A 109 0.36 1.61 18.59
CA PRO A 109 1.68 2.16 18.86
C PRO A 109 2.76 1.08 18.71
N PRO A 110 3.99 1.46 18.28
CA PRO A 110 5.07 0.51 18.11
C PRO A 110 5.34 -0.21 19.43
N ARG A 111 5.43 -1.54 19.38
CA ARG A 111 5.85 -2.33 20.54
C ARG A 111 7.32 -1.98 20.80
N ARG A 112 7.60 -1.38 21.96
CA ARG A 112 8.96 -1.21 22.49
C ARG A 112 9.56 -2.57 22.86
#